data_AF-A0A1S9PHF9-F1
#
_entry.id   AF-A0A1S9PHF9-F1
#
_cell.length_a   1.000
_cell.length_b   1.000
_cell.length_c   1.000
_cell.angle_alpha   90.00
_cell.angle_beta   90.00
_cell.angle_gamma   90.00
#
_symmetry.space_group_name_H-M   'P 1'
#
loop_
_entity.id
_entity.type
_entity.pdbx_description
1 polymer ?
#
loop_
_entity_poly.entity_id
_entity_poly.type
_entity_poly.pdbx_seq_one_letter_code
_entity_poly.pdbx_strand_id
1 'polypeptide(L)'
;MLKDELARLKRLAAEGEASPFAGECIRIAEAWQRAAFSDAGGEALQRYFRFHLIGLSELSSACASGEMQGGLIRLLSGLCRYYPVFFDHDVAAPKLFIDHIVLECAGAHAQLADSLANGPWPQSLGTCLLSYLDSVRAADSMAYGAIGYYRYFLETLAGVRCEKRMRSMLIEMNFNHLGYFASLQASWNDSTDLRGTLANYAGQPVQSRYIYHPGWPSLKSMACGWLEEAVKLSCRPELPAPKLPLNLSVAHLAYLARLFQEEGLLGNTPLNTIFKFLSANYTTKRQPAISPGSLSKEYYSTSQQSAARVRGLLQAMLARVNRAYFPVLVLIDLMLFYQ
;
A
#
# COMPACT_ATOMS: atom_id res chain seq x y z
N MET A 1 6.09 -28.61 39.06
CA MET A 1 5.21 -29.01 37.94
C MET A 1 5.79 -28.61 36.59
N LEU A 2 5.92 -27.31 36.28
CA LEU A 2 6.45 -26.79 34.99
C LEU A 2 7.81 -27.38 34.56
N LYS A 3 8.77 -27.45 35.48
CA LYS A 3 10.12 -27.97 35.21
C LYS A 3 10.16 -29.50 35.05
N ASP A 4 9.16 -30.21 35.56
CA ASP A 4 9.20 -31.66 35.69
C ASP A 4 8.90 -32.35 34.35
N GLU A 5 8.08 -31.73 33.49
CA GLU A 5 7.67 -32.26 32.19
C GLU A 5 8.85 -32.33 31.21
N LEU A 6 9.52 -31.20 30.96
CA LEU A 6 10.68 -31.18 30.07
C LEU A 6 11.88 -31.94 30.66
N ALA A 7 12.05 -31.96 31.99
CA ALA A 7 13.12 -32.74 32.61
C ALA A 7 12.95 -34.24 32.37
N ARG A 8 11.72 -34.76 32.47
CA ARG A 8 11.41 -36.16 32.16
C ARG A 8 11.61 -36.46 30.67
N LEU A 9 11.11 -35.60 29.78
CA LEU A 9 11.30 -35.77 28.34
C LEU A 9 12.78 -35.77 27.94
N LYS A 10 13.58 -34.86 28.51
CA LYS A 10 15.04 -34.80 28.30
C LYS A 10 15.74 -36.07 28.79
N ARG A 11 15.32 -36.64 29.92
CA ARG A 11 15.85 -37.91 30.44
C ARG A 11 15.57 -39.08 29.51
N LEU A 12 14.31 -39.25 29.09
CA LEU A 12 13.90 -40.33 28.18
C LEU A 12 14.63 -40.25 26.83
N ALA A 13 14.87 -39.03 26.33
CA ALA A 13 15.68 -38.83 25.13
C ALA A 13 17.14 -39.27 25.33
N ALA A 14 17.74 -38.98 26.48
CA ALA A 14 19.12 -39.38 26.81
C ALA A 14 19.26 -40.90 26.98
N GLU A 15 18.22 -41.56 27.49
CA GLU A 15 18.16 -43.02 27.65
C GLU A 15 17.91 -43.78 26.33
N GLY A 16 17.47 -43.09 25.27
CA GLY A 16 17.20 -43.72 23.97
C GLY A 16 15.87 -44.50 23.93
N GLU A 17 14.99 -44.34 24.91
CA GLU A 17 13.73 -45.09 25.04
C GLU A 17 12.59 -44.49 24.19
N ALA A 18 12.47 -44.90 22.93
CA ALA A 18 11.53 -44.27 21.98
C ALA A 18 10.04 -44.44 22.34
N SER A 19 9.62 -45.61 22.84
CA SER A 19 8.21 -45.85 23.20
C SER A 19 7.75 -45.02 24.43
N PRO A 20 8.48 -45.04 25.57
CA PRO A 20 8.22 -44.13 26.69
C PRO A 20 8.27 -42.66 26.30
N PHE A 21 9.18 -42.28 25.40
CA PHE A 21 9.29 -40.91 24.89
C PHE A 21 8.01 -40.46 24.16
N ALA A 22 7.46 -41.30 23.29
CA ALA A 22 6.22 -40.99 22.58
C ALA A 22 5.04 -40.79 23.54
N GLY A 23 4.92 -41.64 24.58
CA GLY A 23 3.91 -41.49 25.62
C GLY A 23 4.05 -40.17 26.39
N GLU A 24 5.29 -39.76 26.67
CA GLU A 24 5.57 -38.48 27.34
C GLU A 24 5.21 -37.27 26.46
N CYS A 25 5.44 -37.34 25.14
CA CYS A 25 4.98 -36.30 24.22
C CYS A 25 3.45 -36.12 24.27
N ILE A 26 2.68 -37.22 24.28
CA ILE A 26 1.21 -37.15 24.37
C ILE A 26 0.81 -36.49 25.69
N ARG A 27 1.42 -36.91 26.81
CA ARG A 27 1.16 -36.34 28.13
C ARG A 27 1.40 -34.83 28.19
N ILE A 28 2.48 -34.36 27.56
CA ILE A 28 2.81 -32.93 27.48
C ILE A 28 1.76 -32.18 26.65
N ALA A 29 1.32 -32.73 25.51
CA ALA A 29 0.29 -32.11 24.69
C ALA A 29 -1.06 -31.97 25.43
N GLU A 30 -1.45 -32.98 26.21
CA GLU A 30 -2.63 -32.92 27.09
C GLU A 30 -2.47 -31.89 28.21
N ALA A 31 -1.26 -31.76 28.78
CA ALA A 31 -0.96 -30.75 29.77
C ALA A 31 -1.11 -29.32 29.20
N TRP A 32 -0.66 -29.10 27.97
CA TRP A 32 -0.85 -27.84 27.26
C TRP A 32 -2.32 -27.49 27.07
N GLN A 33 -3.14 -28.47 26.70
CA GLN A 33 -4.59 -28.26 26.56
C GLN A 33 -5.20 -27.84 27.89
N ARG A 34 -4.89 -28.56 28.98
CA ARG A 34 -5.39 -28.19 30.32
C ARG A 34 -4.91 -26.81 30.75
N ALA A 35 -3.65 -26.46 30.49
CA ALA A 35 -3.10 -25.15 30.82
C ALA A 35 -3.81 -24.02 30.05
N ALA A 36 -4.04 -24.19 28.75
CA ALA A 36 -4.71 -23.21 27.90
C ALA A 36 -6.16 -22.92 28.32
N PHE A 37 -6.83 -23.87 28.99
CA PHE A 37 -8.19 -23.71 29.52
C PHE A 37 -8.23 -23.48 31.05
N SER A 38 -7.09 -23.20 31.68
CA SER A 38 -7.03 -22.88 33.11
C SER A 38 -7.31 -21.40 33.39
N ASP A 39 -7.57 -21.07 34.65
CA ASP A 39 -7.75 -19.67 35.11
C ASP A 39 -6.41 -18.88 35.20
N ALA A 40 -5.33 -19.41 34.62
CA ALA A 40 -4.04 -18.75 34.63
C ALA A 40 -4.04 -17.46 33.77
N GLY A 41 -3.43 -16.40 34.29
CA GLY A 41 -3.28 -15.14 33.55
C GLY A 41 -2.46 -15.30 32.26
N GLY A 42 -2.75 -14.49 31.24
CA GLY A 42 -2.12 -14.58 29.93
C GLY A 42 -0.58 -14.50 29.97
N GLU A 43 -0.01 -13.69 30.87
CA GLU A 43 1.45 -13.61 31.05
C GLU A 43 2.04 -14.92 31.60
N ALA A 44 1.34 -15.59 32.53
CA ALA A 44 1.77 -16.87 33.06
C ALA A 44 1.73 -17.96 31.97
N LEU A 45 0.70 -17.96 31.12
CA LEU A 45 0.60 -18.86 29.97
C LEU A 45 1.71 -18.59 28.94
N GLN A 46 2.00 -17.33 28.60
CA GLN A 46 3.10 -16.98 27.71
C GLN A 46 4.44 -17.50 28.23
N ARG A 47 4.74 -17.30 29.53
CA ARG A 47 5.96 -17.85 30.14
C ARG A 47 5.99 -19.38 30.10
N TYR A 48 4.86 -20.03 30.35
CA TYR A 48 4.71 -21.49 30.28
C TYR A 48 5.04 -22.02 28.88
N PHE A 49 4.35 -21.52 27.85
CA PHE A 49 4.56 -21.98 26.47
C PHE A 49 5.95 -21.61 25.93
N ARG A 50 6.48 -20.45 26.30
CA ARG A 50 7.86 -20.05 25.94
C ARG A 50 8.91 -20.98 26.55
N PHE A 51 8.74 -21.37 27.82
CA PHE A 51 9.64 -22.34 28.47
C PHE A 51 9.66 -23.68 27.73
N HIS A 52 8.48 -24.18 27.33
CA HIS A 52 8.38 -25.41 26.53
C HIS A 52 9.00 -25.27 25.14
N LEU A 53 8.76 -24.15 24.46
CA LEU A 53 9.32 -23.88 23.14
C LEU A 53 10.85 -23.95 23.16
N ILE A 54 11.49 -23.20 24.08
CA ILE A 54 12.94 -23.18 24.22
C ILE A 54 13.48 -24.58 24.53
N GLY A 55 12.89 -25.27 25.51
CA GLY A 55 13.35 -26.60 25.91
C GLY A 55 13.17 -27.68 24.83
N LEU A 56 12.12 -27.59 24.02
CA LEU A 56 11.93 -28.48 22.87
C LEU A 56 12.87 -28.18 21.72
N SER A 57 13.17 -26.90 21.45
CA SER A 57 14.17 -26.50 20.46
C SER A 57 15.56 -27.02 20.81
N GLU A 58 15.98 -26.86 22.06
CA GLU A 58 17.26 -27.41 22.57
C GLU A 58 17.30 -28.93 22.42
N LEU A 59 16.23 -29.62 22.82
CA LEU A 59 16.17 -31.07 22.77
C LEU A 59 16.16 -31.60 21.33
N SER A 60 15.53 -30.87 20.41
CA SER A 60 15.51 -31.19 18.98
C SER A 60 16.90 -31.19 18.36
N SER A 61 17.82 -30.36 18.84
CA SER A 61 19.21 -30.34 18.37
C SER A 61 20.04 -31.52 18.90
N ALA A 62 19.64 -32.13 20.02
CA ALA A 62 20.37 -33.22 20.66
C ALA A 62 19.85 -34.63 20.29
N CYS A 63 18.68 -34.74 19.67
CA CYS A 63 17.98 -36.00 19.49
C CYS A 63 18.42 -36.77 18.22
N ALA A 64 18.94 -37.99 18.39
CA ALA A 64 19.49 -38.80 17.29
C ALA A 64 18.50 -39.81 16.66
N SER A 65 17.46 -40.24 17.38
CA SER A 65 16.52 -41.27 16.90
C SER A 65 15.37 -40.67 16.10
N GLY A 66 15.05 -41.25 14.93
CA GLY A 66 13.97 -40.79 14.06
C GLY A 66 12.57 -40.83 14.70
N GLU A 67 12.28 -41.81 15.56
CA GLU A 67 11.00 -41.89 16.26
C GLU A 67 10.82 -40.74 17.26
N MET A 68 11.88 -40.41 17.99
CA MET A 68 11.89 -39.31 18.95
C MET A 68 11.80 -37.96 18.23
N GLN A 69 12.53 -37.79 17.12
CA GLN A 69 12.42 -36.63 16.24
C GLN A 69 10.96 -36.42 15.79
N GLY A 70 10.26 -37.48 15.39
CA GLY A 70 8.83 -37.41 15.04
C GLY A 70 7.92 -37.01 16.21
N GLY A 71 8.24 -37.40 17.45
CA GLY A 71 7.58 -36.92 18.67
C GLY A 71 7.77 -35.41 18.90
N LEU A 72 9.01 -34.94 18.78
CA LEU A 72 9.36 -33.52 18.96
C LEU A 72 8.73 -32.63 17.89
N ILE A 73 8.76 -33.06 16.64
CA ILE A 73 8.11 -32.35 15.53
C ILE A 73 6.61 -32.20 15.81
N ARG A 74 5.92 -33.26 16.26
CA ARG A 74 4.49 -33.20 16.60
C ARG A 74 4.19 -32.20 17.72
N LEU A 75 5.03 -32.16 18.75
CA LEU A 75 4.92 -31.18 19.83
C LEU A 75 5.11 -29.75 19.32
N LEU A 76 6.17 -29.48 18.56
CA LEU A 76 6.46 -28.16 18.00
C LEU A 76 5.37 -27.69 17.03
N SER A 77 4.91 -28.56 16.14
CA SER A 77 3.78 -28.30 15.24
C SER A 77 2.49 -28.01 16.02
N GLY A 78 2.24 -28.76 17.09
CA GLY A 78 1.11 -28.54 17.99
C GLY A 78 1.14 -27.16 18.66
N LEU A 79 2.31 -26.74 19.16
CA LEU A 79 2.50 -25.39 19.71
C LEU A 79 2.18 -24.30 18.70
N CYS A 80 2.76 -24.38 17.52
CA CYS A 80 2.59 -23.37 16.47
C CYS A 80 1.12 -23.28 16.01
N ARG A 81 0.45 -24.43 15.88
CA ARG A 81 -0.90 -24.52 15.32
C ARG A 81 -1.99 -24.13 16.31
N TYR A 82 -1.93 -24.66 17.52
CA TYR A 82 -3.05 -24.57 18.47
C TYR A 82 -2.89 -23.43 19.47
N TYR A 83 -1.67 -22.95 19.72
CA TYR A 83 -1.40 -21.93 20.73
C TYR A 83 -0.66 -20.69 20.20
N PRO A 84 -1.01 -20.13 19.01
CA PRO A 84 -0.24 -19.07 18.37
C PRO A 84 -0.20 -17.74 19.15
N VAL A 85 -1.16 -17.50 20.06
CA VAL A 85 -1.26 -16.29 20.89
C VAL A 85 -0.23 -16.27 22.02
N PHE A 86 0.20 -17.44 22.49
CA PHE A 86 1.20 -17.59 23.55
C PHE A 86 2.59 -17.88 23.00
N PHE A 87 2.72 -17.88 21.67
CA PHE A 87 3.89 -18.35 20.95
C PHE A 87 4.81 -17.16 20.59
N ASP A 88 6.09 -17.28 20.93
CA ASP A 88 7.10 -16.29 20.59
C ASP A 88 7.63 -16.58 19.17
N HIS A 89 7.11 -15.83 18.19
CA HIS A 89 7.40 -16.03 16.76
C HIS A 89 8.83 -15.63 16.38
N ASP A 90 9.52 -14.85 17.21
CA ASP A 90 10.86 -14.35 16.93
C ASP A 90 11.97 -15.35 17.33
N VAL A 91 11.60 -16.43 18.02
CA VAL A 91 12.54 -17.49 18.41
C VAL A 91 12.96 -18.29 17.18
N ALA A 92 14.27 -18.58 17.07
CA ALA A 92 14.81 -19.47 16.05
C ALA A 92 14.25 -20.90 16.22
N ALA A 93 13.73 -21.45 15.14
CA ALA A 93 13.29 -22.83 15.08
C ALA A 93 14.48 -23.79 14.94
N PRO A 94 14.42 -24.99 15.53
CA PRO A 94 15.47 -25.99 15.38
C PRO A 94 15.51 -26.49 13.93
N LYS A 95 16.71 -26.79 13.42
CA LYS A 95 16.93 -27.24 12.04
C LYS A 95 16.05 -28.43 11.64
N LEU A 96 15.89 -29.40 12.54
CA LEU A 96 14.97 -30.54 12.34
C LEU A 96 13.53 -30.10 12.00
N PHE A 97 13.03 -29.08 12.69
CA PHE A 97 11.68 -28.55 12.44
C PHE A 97 11.62 -27.77 11.12
N ILE A 98 12.66 -26.97 10.81
CA ILE A 98 12.78 -26.28 9.52
C ILE A 98 12.74 -27.30 8.37
N ASP A 99 13.58 -28.33 8.44
CA ASP A 99 13.69 -29.36 7.40
C ASP A 99 12.37 -30.13 7.25
N HIS A 100 11.69 -30.43 8.35
CA HIS A 100 10.35 -31.03 8.32
C HIS A 100 9.34 -30.17 7.57
N ILE A 101 9.27 -28.86 7.87
CA ILE A 101 8.33 -27.96 7.20
C ILE A 101 8.69 -27.74 5.74
N VAL A 102 9.98 -27.62 5.40
CA VAL A 102 10.44 -27.53 4.01
C VAL A 102 10.06 -28.79 3.24
N LEU A 103 10.20 -29.97 3.83
CA LEU A 103 9.77 -31.23 3.23
C LEU A 103 8.25 -31.32 3.09
N GLU A 104 7.48 -30.95 4.13
CA GLU A 104 6.01 -30.89 4.11
C GLU A 104 5.51 -29.98 2.97
N CYS A 105 6.18 -28.83 2.77
CA CYS A 105 5.82 -27.82 1.78
C CYS A 105 6.43 -28.06 0.39
N ALA A 106 7.25 -29.08 0.20
CA ALA A 106 8.04 -29.27 -1.02
C ALA A 106 7.19 -29.33 -2.30
N GLY A 107 6.01 -29.96 -2.23
CA GLY A 107 5.09 -30.03 -3.37
C GLY A 107 4.53 -28.66 -3.78
N ALA A 108 4.01 -27.90 -2.82
CA ALA A 108 3.48 -26.55 -3.07
C ALA A 108 4.58 -25.58 -3.50
N HIS A 109 5.77 -25.70 -2.90
CA HIS A 109 6.98 -24.98 -3.33
C HIS A 109 7.27 -25.25 -4.79
N ALA A 110 7.42 -26.52 -5.19
CA ALA A 110 7.79 -26.89 -6.55
C ALA A 110 6.75 -26.42 -7.57
N GLN A 111 5.46 -26.54 -7.24
CA GLN A 111 4.37 -26.05 -8.10
C GLN A 111 4.41 -24.53 -8.29
N LEU A 112 4.64 -23.77 -7.22
CA LEU A 112 4.75 -22.31 -7.31
C LEU A 112 6.01 -21.91 -8.07
N ALA A 113 7.16 -22.53 -7.79
CA ALA A 113 8.41 -22.27 -8.47
C ALA A 113 8.33 -22.55 -9.98
N ASP A 114 7.76 -23.69 -10.37
CA ASP A 114 7.51 -24.03 -11.78
C ASP A 114 6.58 -23.00 -12.44
N SER A 115 5.48 -22.65 -11.75
CA SER A 115 4.57 -21.62 -12.25
C SER A 115 5.27 -20.28 -12.43
N LEU A 116 6.18 -19.88 -11.54
CA LEU A 116 6.93 -18.62 -11.62
C LEU A 116 7.99 -18.63 -12.73
N ALA A 117 8.65 -19.77 -12.95
CA ALA A 117 9.68 -19.93 -13.97
C ALA A 117 9.11 -20.01 -15.39
N ASN A 118 8.01 -20.74 -15.55
CA ASN A 118 7.43 -21.07 -16.86
C ASN A 118 6.15 -20.27 -17.18
N GLY A 119 5.64 -19.50 -16.23
CA GLY A 119 4.41 -18.72 -16.39
C GLY A 119 4.60 -17.34 -17.03
N PRO A 120 3.50 -16.65 -17.37
CA PRO A 120 3.51 -15.35 -18.03
C PRO A 120 3.74 -14.20 -17.03
N TRP A 121 4.70 -14.35 -16.12
CA TRP A 121 4.97 -13.35 -15.09
C TRP A 121 6.04 -12.35 -15.57
N PRO A 122 6.00 -11.09 -15.11
CA PRO A 122 7.12 -10.19 -15.29
C PRO A 122 8.40 -10.82 -14.72
N GLN A 123 9.49 -10.78 -15.50
CA GLN A 123 10.77 -11.39 -15.11
C GLN A 123 11.24 -10.90 -13.73
N SER A 124 11.11 -9.60 -13.45
CA SER A 124 11.49 -9.02 -12.16
C SER A 124 10.68 -9.58 -10.98
N LEU A 125 9.38 -9.83 -11.16
CA LEU A 125 8.53 -10.46 -10.16
C LEU A 125 8.94 -11.91 -9.95
N GLY A 126 9.06 -12.68 -11.03
CA GLY A 126 9.46 -14.09 -11.00
C GLY A 126 10.80 -14.28 -10.27
N THR A 127 11.82 -13.50 -10.63
CA THR A 127 13.14 -13.56 -9.99
C THR A 127 13.07 -13.24 -8.49
N CYS A 128 12.30 -12.24 -8.08
CA CYS A 128 12.17 -11.91 -6.65
C CYS A 128 11.52 -13.03 -5.83
N LEU A 129 10.43 -13.60 -6.35
CA LEU A 129 9.70 -14.65 -5.64
C LEU A 129 10.49 -15.97 -5.64
N LEU A 130 11.15 -16.33 -6.75
CA LEU A 130 12.05 -17.49 -6.81
C LEU A 130 13.23 -17.33 -5.84
N SER A 131 13.86 -16.15 -5.79
CA SER A 131 14.94 -15.88 -4.83
C SER A 131 14.49 -16.04 -3.39
N TYR A 132 13.25 -15.65 -3.06
CA TYR A 132 12.68 -15.89 -1.73
C TYR A 132 12.50 -17.39 -1.46
N LEU A 133 11.89 -18.13 -2.38
CA LEU A 133 11.71 -19.58 -2.25
C LEU A 133 13.05 -20.31 -2.06
N ASP A 134 14.06 -19.95 -2.84
CA ASP A 134 15.41 -20.51 -2.74
C ASP A 134 16.05 -20.17 -1.39
N SER A 135 15.87 -18.94 -0.90
CA SER A 135 16.42 -18.52 0.41
C SER A 135 15.84 -19.33 1.57
N VAL A 136 14.55 -19.68 1.52
CA VAL A 136 13.90 -20.51 2.56
C VAL A 136 14.43 -21.94 2.50
N ARG A 137 14.62 -22.49 1.29
CA ARG A 137 15.15 -23.84 1.12
C ARG A 137 16.61 -23.96 1.58
N ALA A 138 17.39 -22.91 1.37
CA ALA A 138 18.80 -22.84 1.77
C ALA A 138 19.01 -22.40 3.22
N ALA A 139 17.94 -22.09 3.98
CA ALA A 139 18.08 -21.56 5.32
C ALA A 139 18.53 -22.64 6.33
N ASP A 140 19.63 -22.34 7.02
CA ASP A 140 20.10 -23.12 8.17
C ASP A 140 19.41 -22.72 9.48
N SER A 141 18.88 -21.49 9.54
CA SER A 141 18.17 -20.95 10.69
C SER A 141 17.04 -20.04 10.23
N MET A 142 15.86 -20.21 10.81
CA MET A 142 14.71 -19.34 10.60
C MET A 142 13.93 -19.18 11.90
N ALA A 143 13.38 -17.99 12.12
CA ALA A 143 12.42 -17.80 13.20
C ALA A 143 11.10 -18.53 12.89
N TYR A 144 10.37 -18.96 13.91
CA TYR A 144 9.06 -19.60 13.71
C TYR A 144 8.06 -18.71 12.95
N GLY A 145 8.12 -17.39 13.16
CA GLY A 145 7.32 -16.42 12.40
C GLY A 145 7.62 -16.48 10.90
N ALA A 146 8.89 -16.64 10.52
CA ALA A 146 9.29 -16.79 9.12
C ALA A 146 8.82 -18.13 8.52
N ILE A 147 8.82 -19.21 9.31
CA ILE A 147 8.21 -20.49 8.91
C ILE A 147 6.71 -20.34 8.68
N GLY A 148 6.01 -19.69 9.62
CA GLY A 148 4.58 -19.40 9.50
C GLY A 148 4.27 -18.55 8.26
N TYR A 149 5.09 -17.53 8.02
CA TYR A 149 5.03 -16.70 6.82
C TYR A 149 5.19 -17.52 5.55
N TYR A 150 6.17 -18.42 5.49
CA TYR A 150 6.43 -19.27 4.34
C TYR A 150 5.25 -20.19 4.00
N ARG A 151 4.66 -20.87 4.99
CA ARG A 151 3.45 -21.68 4.78
C ARG A 151 2.31 -20.85 4.22
N TYR A 152 2.03 -19.73 4.89
CA TYR A 152 0.96 -18.81 4.50
C TYR A 152 1.17 -18.26 3.07
N PHE A 153 2.41 -17.93 2.72
CA PHE A 153 2.80 -17.46 1.39
C PHE A 153 2.51 -18.51 0.30
N LEU A 154 2.90 -19.77 0.52
CA LEU A 154 2.63 -20.85 -0.43
C LEU A 154 1.14 -21.12 -0.58
N GLU A 155 0.41 -21.21 0.53
CA GLU A 155 -1.04 -21.45 0.54
C GLU A 155 -1.80 -20.33 -0.18
N THR A 156 -1.42 -19.07 0.03
CA THR A 156 -2.11 -17.91 -0.54
C THR A 156 -1.84 -17.73 -2.04
N LEU A 157 -0.62 -18.04 -2.48
CA LEU A 157 -0.24 -17.91 -3.90
C LEU A 157 -0.53 -19.17 -4.72
N ALA A 158 -0.94 -20.27 -4.08
CA ALA A 158 -1.34 -21.49 -4.76
C ALA A 158 -2.47 -21.20 -5.76
N GLY A 159 -2.24 -21.57 -7.03
CA GLY A 159 -3.25 -21.45 -8.08
C GLY A 159 -3.50 -20.03 -8.60
N VAL A 160 -2.77 -19.01 -8.16
CA VAL A 160 -2.88 -17.67 -8.72
C VAL A 160 -2.37 -17.68 -10.16
N ARG A 161 -3.15 -17.09 -11.09
CA ARG A 161 -2.83 -17.01 -12.53
C ARG A 161 -2.83 -15.59 -13.09
N CYS A 162 -3.16 -14.60 -12.27
CA CYS A 162 -3.29 -13.20 -12.68
C CYS A 162 -2.29 -12.33 -11.92
N GLU A 163 -1.45 -11.61 -12.65
CA GLU A 163 -0.42 -10.72 -12.08
C GLU A 163 -1.03 -9.69 -11.12
N LYS A 164 -2.10 -9.00 -11.54
CA LYS A 164 -2.77 -7.99 -10.71
C LYS A 164 -3.23 -8.56 -9.36
N ARG A 165 -3.76 -9.79 -9.38
CA ARG A 165 -4.20 -10.49 -8.17
C ARG A 165 -3.01 -10.89 -7.30
N MET A 166 -1.95 -11.42 -7.91
CA MET A 166 -0.70 -11.76 -7.21
C MET A 166 -0.10 -10.55 -6.51
N ARG A 167 0.01 -9.41 -7.20
CA ARG A 167 0.53 -8.17 -6.60
C ARG A 167 -0.29 -7.72 -5.40
N SER A 168 -1.62 -7.76 -5.51
CA SER A 168 -2.53 -7.43 -4.40
C SER A 168 -2.34 -8.37 -3.22
N MET A 169 -2.19 -9.68 -3.46
CA MET A 169 -1.91 -10.66 -2.40
C MET A 169 -0.55 -10.42 -1.75
N LEU A 170 0.50 -10.10 -2.51
CA LEU A 170 1.82 -9.78 -1.95
C LEU A 170 1.79 -8.54 -1.03
N ILE A 171 0.95 -7.55 -1.34
CA ILE A 171 0.74 -6.38 -0.48
C ILE A 171 -0.04 -6.76 0.78
N GLU A 172 -1.12 -7.53 0.62
CA GLU A 172 -1.94 -8.01 1.74
C GLU A 172 -1.11 -8.85 2.72
N MET A 173 -0.29 -9.77 2.20
CA MET A 173 0.63 -10.60 2.99
C MET A 173 1.86 -9.83 3.45
N ASN A 174 1.96 -8.52 3.25
CA ASN A 174 3.12 -7.73 3.65
C ASN A 174 4.49 -8.32 3.19
N PHE A 175 4.61 -8.67 1.91
CA PHE A 175 5.87 -9.14 1.30
C PHE A 175 6.83 -7.96 1.08
N ASN A 176 7.33 -7.39 2.18
CA ASN A 176 8.20 -6.21 2.22
C ASN A 176 9.65 -6.51 1.79
N HIS A 177 9.82 -7.23 0.68
CA HIS A 177 11.10 -7.54 0.06
C HIS A 177 11.59 -6.38 -0.83
N LEU A 178 12.83 -5.89 -0.64
CA LEU A 178 13.33 -4.71 -1.38
C LEU A 178 13.38 -4.92 -2.88
N GLY A 179 13.81 -6.10 -3.35
CA GLY A 179 13.85 -6.39 -4.78
C GLY A 179 12.46 -6.29 -5.42
N TYR A 180 11.42 -6.70 -4.68
CA TYR A 180 10.06 -6.61 -5.17
C TYR A 180 9.58 -5.14 -5.14
N PHE A 181 9.85 -4.42 -4.06
CA PHE A 181 9.56 -2.99 -3.96
C PHE A 181 10.22 -2.17 -5.09
N ALA A 182 11.50 -2.46 -5.41
CA ALA A 182 12.19 -1.83 -6.54
C ALA A 182 11.51 -2.14 -7.88
N SER A 183 11.01 -3.36 -8.07
CA SER A 183 10.27 -3.71 -9.29
C SER A 183 8.92 -2.97 -9.39
N LEU A 184 8.27 -2.70 -8.26
CA LEU A 184 7.07 -1.84 -8.21
C LEU A 184 7.41 -0.41 -8.62
N GLN A 185 8.48 0.18 -8.06
CA GLN A 185 8.93 1.52 -8.42
C GLN A 185 9.21 1.66 -9.92
N ALA A 186 9.93 0.69 -10.49
CA ALA A 186 10.20 0.66 -11.93
C ALA A 186 8.90 0.66 -12.75
N SER A 187 7.88 -0.10 -12.33
CA SER A 187 6.58 -0.14 -13.03
C SER A 187 5.78 1.16 -12.94
N TRP A 188 6.07 2.03 -11.95
CA TRP A 188 5.38 3.30 -11.76
C TRP A 188 6.08 4.47 -12.43
N ASN A 189 7.39 4.37 -12.70
CA ASN A 189 8.13 5.45 -13.37
C ASN A 189 7.55 5.82 -14.74
N ASP A 190 6.94 4.85 -15.43
CA ASP A 190 6.29 5.05 -16.74
C ASP A 190 4.79 5.36 -16.62
N SER A 191 4.23 5.44 -15.41
CA SER A 191 2.81 5.66 -15.18
C SER A 191 2.43 7.13 -15.27
N THR A 192 1.41 7.44 -16.07
CA THR A 192 0.80 8.77 -16.16
C THR A 192 -0.19 9.05 -15.02
N ASP A 193 -0.63 8.02 -14.28
CA ASP A 193 -1.62 8.13 -13.20
C ASP A 193 -1.06 7.64 -11.85
N LEU A 194 -0.07 8.36 -11.33
CA LEU A 194 0.49 8.10 -10.01
C LEU A 194 -0.54 8.32 -8.88
N ARG A 195 -1.50 9.25 -9.04
CA ARG A 195 -2.53 9.54 -8.02
C ARG A 195 -3.53 8.40 -7.89
N GLY A 196 -4.04 7.87 -9.00
CA GLY A 196 -4.91 6.69 -9.00
C GLY A 196 -4.18 5.46 -8.45
N THR A 197 -2.89 5.32 -8.80
CA THR A 197 -2.04 4.25 -8.24
C THR A 197 -1.92 4.38 -6.71
N LEU A 198 -1.63 5.57 -6.18
CA LEU A 198 -1.59 5.81 -4.73
C LEU A 198 -2.91 5.48 -4.04
N ALA A 199 -4.04 5.94 -4.59
CA ALA A 199 -5.35 5.65 -4.02
C ALA A 199 -5.66 4.15 -3.97
N ASN A 200 -5.28 3.40 -5.02
CA ASN A 200 -5.43 1.95 -5.06
C ASN A 200 -4.60 1.26 -3.96
N TYR A 201 -3.34 1.63 -3.77
CA TYR A 201 -2.48 1.03 -2.72
C TYR A 201 -2.93 1.42 -1.31
N ALA A 202 -3.33 2.68 -1.10
CA ALA A 202 -3.84 3.15 0.18
C ALA A 202 -5.11 2.38 0.62
N GLY A 203 -5.94 1.94 -0.33
CA GLY A 203 -7.15 1.16 -0.06
C GLY A 203 -6.93 -0.33 0.23
N GLN A 204 -5.74 -0.88 -0.01
CA GLN A 204 -5.52 -2.33 0.17
C GLN A 204 -5.33 -2.71 1.64
N PRO A 205 -5.92 -3.83 2.10
CA PRO A 205 -5.68 -4.33 3.45
C PRO A 205 -4.23 -4.84 3.59
N VAL A 206 -3.72 -4.88 4.82
CA VAL A 206 -2.44 -5.51 5.15
C VAL A 206 -2.67 -6.38 6.38
N GLN A 207 -2.26 -7.63 6.31
CA GLN A 207 -2.30 -8.53 7.44
C GLN A 207 -1.11 -8.26 8.37
N SER A 208 -1.40 -8.15 9.66
CA SER A 208 -0.39 -7.89 10.69
C SER A 208 0.24 -9.16 11.26
N ARG A 209 -0.40 -10.32 11.05
CA ARG A 209 0.00 -11.58 11.68
C ARG A 209 1.24 -12.20 11.03
N TYR A 210 1.34 -12.12 9.71
CA TYR A 210 2.41 -12.73 8.94
C TYR A 210 3.17 -11.61 8.22
N ILE A 211 4.45 -11.46 8.56
CA ILE A 211 5.32 -10.41 8.02
C ILE A 211 6.59 -11.07 7.48
N TYR A 212 6.99 -10.72 6.26
CA TYR A 212 8.23 -11.24 5.67
C TYR A 212 9.45 -10.76 6.46
N HIS A 213 9.58 -9.44 6.66
CA HIS A 213 10.66 -8.83 7.45
C HIS A 213 10.09 -7.94 8.56
N PRO A 214 10.04 -8.41 9.83
CA PRO A 214 9.41 -7.68 10.95
C PRO A 214 10.07 -6.33 11.27
N GLY A 215 11.37 -6.20 11.03
CA GLY A 215 12.11 -4.97 11.30
C GLY A 215 11.88 -3.84 10.29
N TRP A 216 11.10 -4.06 9.23
CA TRP A 216 10.90 -3.09 8.16
C TRP A 216 9.44 -2.59 8.11
N PRO A 217 9.21 -1.39 7.55
CA PRO A 217 7.86 -0.93 7.25
C PRO A 217 7.12 -1.94 6.35
N SER A 218 5.79 -1.90 6.40
CA SER A 218 5.01 -2.77 5.52
C SER A 218 5.20 -2.39 4.05
N LEU A 219 5.05 -3.35 3.14
CA LEU A 219 5.15 -3.09 1.70
C LEU A 219 4.18 -1.98 1.28
N LYS A 220 2.95 -1.98 1.83
CA LYS A 220 1.98 -0.91 1.63
C LYS A 220 2.52 0.44 2.08
N SER A 221 3.09 0.53 3.27
CA SER A 221 3.65 1.78 3.79
C SER A 221 4.80 2.28 2.92
N MET A 222 5.68 1.38 2.47
CA MET A 222 6.80 1.71 1.57
C MET A 222 6.28 2.23 0.22
N ALA A 223 5.30 1.54 -0.37
CA ALA A 223 4.64 1.92 -1.61
C ALA A 223 3.96 3.29 -1.52
N CYS A 224 3.12 3.51 -0.51
CA CYS A 224 2.42 4.78 -0.33
C CYS A 224 3.39 5.93 -0.10
N GLY A 225 4.40 5.76 0.75
CA GLY A 225 5.40 6.80 1.02
C GLY A 225 6.15 7.23 -0.25
N TRP A 226 6.59 6.26 -1.06
CA TRP A 226 7.25 6.57 -2.32
C TRP A 226 6.30 7.23 -3.33
N LEU A 227 5.06 6.72 -3.48
CA LEU A 227 4.08 7.28 -4.41
C LEU A 227 3.68 8.70 -4.03
N GLU A 228 3.57 9.02 -2.75
CA GLU A 228 3.31 10.38 -2.28
C GLU A 228 4.44 11.34 -2.66
N GLU A 229 5.70 10.92 -2.50
CA GLU A 229 6.86 11.70 -2.94
C GLU A 229 6.91 11.85 -4.46
N ALA A 230 6.66 10.78 -5.20
CA ALA A 230 6.61 10.81 -6.65
C ALA A 230 5.52 11.77 -7.16
N VAL A 231 4.31 11.72 -6.59
CA VAL A 231 3.22 12.66 -6.92
C VAL A 231 3.64 14.10 -6.62
N LYS A 232 4.30 14.38 -5.49
CA LYS A 232 4.81 15.72 -5.15
C LYS A 232 5.85 16.19 -6.17
N LEU A 233 6.73 15.31 -6.62
CA LEU A 233 7.78 15.62 -7.60
C LEU A 233 7.22 15.81 -9.02
N SER A 234 6.23 15.01 -9.43
CA SER A 234 5.52 15.18 -10.71
C SER A 234 4.66 16.45 -10.72
N CYS A 235 4.21 16.91 -9.55
CA CYS A 235 3.56 18.20 -9.38
C CYS A 235 4.55 19.36 -9.19
N ARG A 236 5.86 19.16 -9.47
CA ARG A 236 6.78 20.30 -9.59
C ARG A 236 6.15 21.27 -10.58
N PRO A 237 6.09 22.58 -10.23
CA PRO A 237 5.51 23.55 -11.14
C PRO A 237 6.30 23.45 -12.44
N GLU A 238 5.64 23.01 -13.51
CA GLU A 238 6.04 23.37 -14.85
C GLU A 238 6.39 24.86 -14.80
N LEU A 239 7.52 25.25 -15.41
CA LEU A 239 7.91 26.65 -15.53
C LEU A 239 6.64 27.47 -15.78
N PRO A 240 6.35 28.50 -14.97
CA PRO A 240 5.05 29.14 -14.95
C PRO A 240 4.66 29.45 -16.38
N ALA A 241 3.58 28.81 -16.85
CA ALA A 241 3.13 28.97 -18.23
C ALA A 241 3.11 30.46 -18.56
N PRO A 242 3.62 30.87 -19.74
CA PRO A 242 3.69 32.28 -20.08
C PRO A 242 2.29 32.87 -19.97
N LYS A 243 2.15 33.84 -19.06
CA LYS A 243 0.87 34.49 -18.78
C LYS A 243 0.28 35.10 -20.05
N LEU A 244 -1.00 34.86 -20.31
CA LEU A 244 -1.66 35.37 -21.51
C LEU A 244 -1.83 36.89 -21.42
N PRO A 245 -1.32 37.67 -22.40
CA PRO A 245 -1.48 39.11 -22.41
C PRO A 245 -2.91 39.51 -22.82
N LEU A 246 -3.58 40.26 -21.95
CA LEU A 246 -4.90 40.81 -22.20
C LEU A 246 -4.82 42.30 -22.55
N ASN A 247 -5.60 42.70 -23.56
CA ASN A 247 -5.84 44.09 -23.93
C ASN A 247 -6.88 44.77 -23.01
N LEU A 248 -6.85 44.45 -21.72
CA LEU A 248 -7.73 44.97 -20.68
C LEU A 248 -6.89 45.59 -19.56
N SER A 249 -7.45 46.57 -18.83
CA SER A 249 -6.88 46.99 -17.55
C SER A 249 -7.31 46.02 -16.45
N VAL A 250 -6.65 46.06 -15.29
CA VAL A 250 -7.04 45.27 -14.12
C VAL A 250 -8.49 45.56 -13.72
N ALA A 251 -8.93 46.82 -13.80
CA ALA A 251 -10.31 47.23 -13.54
C ALA A 251 -11.33 46.61 -14.51
N HIS A 252 -11.03 46.60 -15.82
CA HIS A 252 -11.90 45.95 -16.81
C HIS A 252 -11.96 44.43 -16.61
N LEU A 253 -10.83 43.81 -16.27
CA LEU A 253 -10.77 42.37 -15.99
C LEU A 253 -11.55 42.00 -14.72
N ALA A 254 -11.41 42.79 -13.65
CA ALA A 254 -12.15 42.61 -12.41
C ALA A 254 -13.66 42.75 -12.62
N TYR A 255 -14.09 43.76 -13.39
CA TYR A 255 -15.50 43.94 -13.71
C TYR A 255 -16.06 42.83 -14.61
N LEU A 256 -15.28 42.33 -15.58
CA LEU A 256 -15.69 41.18 -16.39
C LEU A 256 -15.83 39.91 -15.54
N ALA A 257 -14.89 39.67 -14.61
CA ALA A 257 -14.98 38.54 -13.67
C ALA A 257 -16.22 38.64 -12.76
N ARG A 258 -16.59 39.87 -12.37
CA ARG A 258 -17.83 40.14 -11.63
C ARG A 258 -19.06 39.76 -12.44
N LEU A 259 -19.16 40.20 -13.70
CA LEU A 259 -20.27 39.82 -14.57
C LEU A 259 -20.35 38.29 -14.74
N PHE A 260 -19.21 37.62 -14.93
CA PHE A 260 -19.20 36.15 -15.03
C PHE A 260 -19.67 35.45 -13.75
N GLN A 261 -19.35 36.00 -12.58
CA GLN A 261 -19.84 35.49 -11.31
C GLN A 261 -21.34 35.74 -11.13
N GLU A 262 -21.81 36.94 -11.44
CA GLU A 262 -23.22 37.35 -11.31
C GLU A 262 -24.13 36.57 -12.28
N GLU A 263 -23.65 36.26 -13.48
CA GLU A 263 -24.35 35.42 -14.48
C GLU A 263 -24.17 33.90 -14.24
N GLY A 264 -23.49 33.50 -13.16
CA GLY A 264 -23.32 32.11 -12.78
C GLY A 264 -22.35 31.29 -13.65
N LEU A 265 -21.60 31.92 -14.55
CA LEU A 265 -20.65 31.25 -15.45
C LEU A 265 -19.48 30.59 -14.70
N LEU A 266 -19.16 31.07 -13.50
CA LEU A 266 -18.07 30.56 -12.65
C LEU A 266 -18.56 29.60 -11.55
N GLY A 267 -19.87 29.29 -11.52
CA GLY A 267 -20.48 28.47 -10.49
C GLY A 267 -20.25 29.00 -9.06
N ASN A 268 -20.15 28.09 -8.09
CA ASN A 268 -19.93 28.41 -6.67
C ASN A 268 -18.45 28.58 -6.30
N THR A 269 -17.64 29.08 -7.23
CA THR A 269 -16.19 29.24 -6.99
C THR A 269 -15.91 30.44 -6.07
N PRO A 270 -15.15 30.28 -4.98
CA PRO A 270 -14.80 31.39 -4.10
C PRO A 270 -14.03 32.51 -4.85
N LEU A 271 -14.38 33.78 -4.60
CA LEU A 271 -13.75 34.94 -5.25
C LEU A 271 -12.22 34.95 -5.09
N ASN A 272 -11.70 34.52 -3.94
CA ASN A 272 -10.25 34.40 -3.71
C ASN A 272 -9.58 33.42 -4.69
N THR A 273 -10.26 32.34 -5.05
CA THR A 273 -9.78 31.36 -6.05
C THR A 273 -9.79 31.99 -7.44
N ILE A 274 -10.84 32.73 -7.78
CA ILE A 274 -10.96 33.46 -9.06
C ILE A 274 -9.84 34.50 -9.19
N PHE A 275 -9.58 35.31 -8.16
CA PHE A 275 -8.51 36.31 -8.20
C PHE A 275 -7.12 35.69 -8.30
N LYS A 276 -6.86 34.60 -7.56
CA LYS A 276 -5.61 33.85 -7.69
C LYS A 276 -5.45 33.31 -9.11
N PHE A 277 -6.48 32.69 -9.68
CA PHE A 277 -6.49 32.20 -11.06
C PHE A 277 -6.18 33.31 -12.06
N LEU A 278 -6.89 34.44 -12.00
CA LEU A 278 -6.69 35.55 -12.93
C LEU A 278 -5.28 36.15 -12.82
N SER A 279 -4.78 36.32 -11.59
CA SER A 279 -3.44 36.85 -11.33
C SER A 279 -2.30 35.92 -11.79
N ALA A 280 -2.53 34.61 -11.72
CA ALA A 280 -1.56 33.60 -12.08
C ALA A 280 -1.47 33.40 -13.61
N ASN A 281 -2.58 33.56 -14.33
CA ASN A 281 -2.68 33.18 -15.74
C ASN A 281 -2.66 34.35 -16.73
N TYR A 282 -2.96 35.58 -16.31
CA TYR A 282 -3.06 36.72 -17.23
C TYR A 282 -2.10 37.86 -16.88
N THR A 283 -1.68 38.59 -17.91
CA THR A 283 -1.05 39.92 -17.78
C THR A 283 -1.94 40.97 -18.42
N THR A 284 -1.81 42.23 -17.98
CA THR A 284 -2.50 43.35 -18.63
C THR A 284 -1.50 44.21 -19.39
N LYS A 285 -1.98 44.96 -20.38
CA LYS A 285 -1.16 45.92 -21.15
C LYS A 285 -0.36 46.90 -20.27
N ARG A 286 -0.88 47.26 -19.09
CA ARG A 286 -0.26 48.26 -18.19
C ARG A 286 0.50 47.64 -17.02
N GLN A 287 0.22 46.38 -16.66
CA GLN A 287 0.79 45.72 -15.50
C GLN A 287 1.10 44.25 -15.82
N PRO A 288 2.39 43.87 -15.90
CA PRO A 288 2.80 42.49 -16.18
C PRO A 288 2.53 41.56 -14.98
N ALA A 289 2.53 42.10 -13.76
CA ALA A 289 2.14 41.39 -12.55
C ALA A 289 0.84 41.97 -12.02
N ILE A 290 -0.24 41.18 -12.09
CA ILE A 290 -1.51 41.50 -11.44
C ILE A 290 -1.46 40.84 -10.05
N SER A 291 -1.81 41.56 -8.99
CA SER A 291 -1.96 40.96 -7.67
C SER A 291 -3.42 40.59 -7.39
N PRO A 292 -3.71 39.52 -6.63
CA PRO A 292 -5.07 39.22 -6.18
C PRO A 292 -5.71 40.40 -5.43
N GLY A 293 -4.92 41.14 -4.64
CA GLY A 293 -5.39 42.31 -3.91
C GLY A 293 -5.83 43.46 -4.83
N SER A 294 -5.09 43.74 -5.90
CA SER A 294 -5.49 44.73 -6.90
C SER A 294 -6.78 44.34 -7.62
N LEU A 295 -6.95 43.06 -7.95
CA LEU A 295 -8.21 42.58 -8.55
C LEU A 295 -9.38 42.70 -7.57
N SER A 296 -9.18 42.29 -6.32
CA SER A 296 -10.20 42.38 -5.28
C SER A 296 -10.64 43.82 -5.05
N LYS A 297 -9.70 44.77 -4.96
CA LYS A 297 -10.04 46.19 -4.82
C LYS A 297 -10.91 46.67 -5.98
N GLU A 298 -10.45 46.48 -7.21
CA GLU A 298 -11.14 46.93 -8.42
C GLU A 298 -12.50 46.23 -8.64
N TYR A 299 -12.64 44.98 -8.18
CA TYR A 299 -13.89 44.22 -8.24
C TYR A 299 -15.00 44.89 -7.43
N TYR A 300 -14.67 45.45 -6.26
CA TYR A 300 -15.62 46.15 -5.40
C TYR A 300 -15.73 47.65 -5.71
N SER A 301 -14.70 48.26 -6.29
CA SER A 301 -14.68 49.69 -6.64
C SER A 301 -15.01 49.97 -8.12
N THR A 302 -16.06 49.36 -8.65
CA THR A 302 -16.44 49.51 -10.07
C THR A 302 -16.71 50.97 -10.44
N SER A 303 -15.99 51.50 -11.43
CA SER A 303 -16.27 52.82 -12.01
C SER A 303 -17.24 52.74 -13.20
N GLN A 304 -18.04 53.79 -13.41
CA GLN A 304 -18.92 53.90 -14.58
C GLN A 304 -18.14 53.83 -15.91
N GLN A 305 -16.90 54.32 -15.92
CA GLN A 305 -16.01 54.25 -17.08
C GLN A 305 -15.61 52.81 -17.41
N SER A 306 -15.27 52.01 -16.39
CA SER A 306 -14.97 50.58 -16.55
C SER A 306 -16.17 49.81 -17.08
N ALA A 307 -17.36 50.10 -16.55
CA ALA A 307 -18.61 49.49 -16.99
C ALA A 307 -18.94 49.86 -18.45
N ALA A 308 -18.84 51.13 -18.82
CA ALA A 308 -19.06 51.58 -20.20
C ALA A 308 -18.10 50.90 -21.19
N ARG A 309 -16.83 50.75 -20.81
CA ARG A 309 -15.83 50.08 -21.66
C ARG A 309 -16.11 48.60 -21.83
N VAL A 310 -16.43 47.88 -20.75
CA VAL A 310 -16.76 46.45 -20.81
C VAL A 310 -18.07 46.22 -21.55
N ARG A 311 -19.09 47.07 -21.35
CA ARG A 311 -20.33 47.05 -22.14
C ARG A 311 -20.05 47.16 -23.65
N GLY A 312 -19.20 48.11 -24.05
CA GLY A 312 -18.83 48.26 -25.46
C GLY A 312 -18.12 47.02 -26.03
N LEU A 313 -17.28 46.35 -25.24
CA LEU A 313 -16.65 45.09 -25.64
C LEU A 313 -17.67 43.96 -25.81
N LEU A 314 -18.58 43.79 -24.85
CA LEU A 314 -19.62 42.76 -24.90
C LEU A 314 -20.59 43.01 -26.08
N GLN A 315 -20.99 44.26 -26.32
CA GLN A 315 -21.82 44.62 -27.47
C GLN A 315 -21.11 44.31 -28.80
N ALA A 316 -19.81 44.59 -28.90
CA ALA A 316 -19.04 44.24 -30.10
C ALA A 316 -18.93 42.72 -30.30
N MET A 317 -18.78 41.94 -29.21
CA MET A 317 -18.81 40.48 -29.28
C MET A 317 -20.17 39.96 -29.72
N LEU A 318 -21.25 40.48 -29.15
CA LEU A 318 -22.62 40.13 -29.50
C LEU A 318 -22.92 40.46 -30.97
N ALA A 319 -22.52 41.64 -31.44
CA ALA A 319 -22.69 42.02 -32.84
C ALA A 319 -21.97 41.06 -33.81
N ARG A 320 -20.78 40.57 -33.44
CA ARG A 320 -20.06 39.55 -34.23
C ARG A 320 -20.82 38.22 -34.26
N VAL A 321 -21.35 37.78 -33.11
CA VAL A 321 -22.17 36.56 -33.03
C VAL A 321 -23.42 36.71 -33.88
N ASN A 322 -24.14 37.83 -33.76
CA ASN A 322 -25.34 38.11 -34.54
C ASN A 322 -25.05 38.12 -36.04
N ARG A 323 -23.95 38.76 -36.47
CA ARG A 323 -23.55 38.75 -37.88
C ARG A 323 -23.19 37.36 -38.39
N ALA A 324 -22.52 36.54 -37.58
CA ALA A 324 -22.03 35.23 -37.99
C ALA A 324 -23.15 34.17 -38.01
N TYR A 325 -24.08 34.23 -37.06
CA TYR A 325 -25.04 33.14 -36.81
C TYR A 325 -26.51 33.55 -36.88
N PHE A 326 -26.82 34.86 -36.81
CA PHE A 326 -28.20 35.37 -36.80
C PHE A 326 -28.40 36.53 -37.79
N PRO A 327 -28.09 36.34 -39.09
CA PRO A 327 -28.11 37.43 -40.08
C PRO A 327 -29.51 38.05 -40.28
N VAL A 328 -30.59 37.31 -40.00
CA VAL A 328 -31.98 37.81 -40.13
C VAL A 328 -32.31 38.86 -39.07
N LEU A 329 -31.76 38.75 -37.85
CA LEU A 329 -31.97 39.76 -36.80
C LEU A 329 -31.33 41.10 -37.16
N VAL A 330 -30.20 41.08 -37.89
CA VAL A 330 -29.54 42.29 -38.40
C VAL A 330 -30.41 43.02 -39.42
N LEU A 331 -31.15 42.28 -40.25
CA LEU A 331 -32.09 42.86 -41.22
C LEU A 331 -33.32 43.48 -40.55
N ILE A 332 -33.83 42.86 -39.49
CA ILE A 332 -34.98 43.37 -38.72
C ILE A 332 -34.61 44.65 -37.97
N ASP A 333 -33.44 44.70 -37.31
CA ASP A 333 -32.96 45.93 -36.65
C ASP A 333 -32.77 47.08 -37.66
N LEU A 334 -32.26 46.79 -38.87
CA LEU A 334 -32.13 47.78 -39.94
C LEU A 334 -33.48 48.28 -40.46
N MET A 335 -34.50 47.41 -40.52
CA MET A 335 -35.85 47.79 -40.94
C MET A 335 -36.58 48.64 -39.89
N LEU A 336 -36.38 48.37 -38.59
CA LEU A 336 -37.00 49.13 -37.50
C LEU A 336 -36.39 50.52 -37.29
N PHE A 337 -35.14 50.74 -37.69
CA PHE A 337 -34.50 52.07 -37.64
C PHE A 337 -34.75 52.96 -38.87
N TYR A 338 -35.40 52.42 -39.92
CA TYR A 338 -35.71 53.13 -41.17
C TYR A 338 -37.22 53.48 -41.33
N GLN A 339 -38.00 53.36 -40.25
CA GLN A 339 -39.35 53.93 -40.13
C GLN A 339 -39.31 55.19 -39.26
#